data_AF-A0A1J5WG80-F1
#
_entry.id   AF-A0A1J5WG80-F1
#
_cell.length_a   1.000
_cell.length_b   1.000
_cell.length_c   1.000
_cell.angle_alpha   90.00
_cell.angle_beta   90.00
_cell.angle_gamma   90.00
#
_symmetry.space_group_name_H-M   'P 1'
#
loop_
_entity.id
_entity.type
_entity.pdbx_description
1 polymer ?
#
loop_
_entity_poly.entity_id
_entity_poly.type
_entity_poly.pdbx_seq_one_letter_code
_entity_poly.pdbx_strand_id
1 'polypeptide(L)'
;MGSGTTQTNLKHKNLFFVFTDKTLSLFPESEYNQIQKPGEEYVCLKRKYLSETTGRGTERVICIVCHEEATPEDFVSPLCRQMHSVVCETCIDYLKGRTDRREVYCPYCREKKSDKEFQEEIPDVLFSLMSRKNFLYLNMKPDMEVETVTRLTRETKVVLSNIAISDVLFFKLLSRTAVEIRSKISLVGHDD
;
A
#
# COMPACT_ATOMS: atom_id res chain seq x y z
N MET A 1 1.69 15.94 -21.86
CA MET A 1 1.32 16.06 -20.43
C MET A 1 1.15 14.67 -19.89
N GLY A 2 2.11 14.17 -19.11
CA GLY A 2 2.11 12.77 -18.69
C GLY A 2 1.06 12.53 -17.62
N SER A 3 0.13 11.60 -17.88
CA SER A 3 -0.72 10.99 -16.86
C SER A 3 0.19 10.18 -15.94
N GLY A 4 0.67 10.81 -14.87
CA GLY A 4 1.21 10.09 -13.72
C GLY A 4 0.04 9.69 -12.84
N THR A 5 -0.11 8.39 -12.58
CA THR A 5 -1.03 7.85 -11.59
C THR A 5 -0.85 8.61 -10.27
N THR A 6 -1.85 9.41 -9.88
CA THR A 6 -1.71 10.37 -8.76
C THR A 6 -2.12 9.67 -7.47
N GLN A 7 -1.23 8.84 -6.93
CA GLN A 7 -1.41 8.31 -5.57
C GLN A 7 -1.54 9.51 -4.62
N THR A 8 -2.66 9.61 -3.92
CA THR A 8 -2.87 10.65 -2.90
C THR A 8 -2.97 9.98 -1.54
N ASN A 9 -2.13 10.43 -0.61
CA ASN A 9 -2.12 9.93 0.76
C ASN A 9 -2.63 11.04 1.66
N LEU A 10 -3.72 10.79 2.37
CA LEU A 10 -4.30 11.75 3.30
C LEU A 10 -4.21 11.19 4.71
N LYS A 11 -3.48 11.87 5.59
CA LYS A 11 -3.40 11.51 6.99
C LYS A 11 -4.61 12.07 7.74
N HIS A 12 -5.23 11.24 8.56
CA HIS A 12 -6.22 11.65 9.54
C HIS A 12 -5.89 10.97 10.86
N LYS A 13 -5.34 11.75 11.81
CA LYS A 13 -4.78 11.22 13.06
C LYS A 13 -3.76 10.11 12.77
N ASN A 14 -3.91 8.93 13.36
CA ASN A 14 -2.98 7.79 13.21
C ASN A 14 -3.37 6.88 12.02
N LEU A 15 -4.18 7.37 11.08
CA LEU A 15 -4.66 6.63 9.92
C LEU A 15 -4.24 7.33 8.63
N PHE A 16 -3.85 6.53 7.63
CA PHE A 16 -3.58 6.99 6.27
C PHE A 16 -4.65 6.46 5.32
N PHE A 17 -5.28 7.39 4.61
CA PHE A 17 -6.17 7.09 3.50
C PHE A 17 -5.36 7.18 2.21
N VAL A 18 -5.12 6.03 1.60
CA VAL A 18 -4.34 5.91 0.37
C VAL A 18 -5.31 5.73 -0.79
N PHE A 19 -5.34 6.72 -1.66
CA PHE A 19 -6.14 6.73 -2.87
C PHE A 19 -5.23 6.46 -4.06
N THR A 20 -5.56 5.41 -4.80
CA THR A 20 -4.98 5.15 -6.12
C THR A 20 -6.08 5.27 -7.17
N ASP A 21 -5.73 5.07 -8.44
CA ASP A 21 -6.71 5.11 -9.53
C ASP A 21 -7.85 4.09 -9.30
N LYS A 22 -7.48 2.90 -8.81
CA LYS A 22 -8.38 1.75 -8.71
C LYS A 22 -8.89 1.51 -7.30
N THR A 23 -8.17 1.92 -6.25
CA THR A 23 -8.47 1.52 -4.88
C THR A 23 -8.45 2.68 -3.89
N LEU A 24 -9.24 2.51 -2.82
CA LEU A 24 -9.12 3.28 -1.60
C LEU A 24 -8.81 2.29 -0.48
N SER A 25 -7.69 2.52 0.19
CA SER A 25 -7.23 1.68 1.28
C SER A 25 -6.93 2.53 2.51
N LEU A 26 -7.34 2.02 3.67
CA LEU A 26 -7.14 2.61 4.98
C LEU A 26 -6.02 1.85 5.70
N PHE A 27 -4.98 2.56 6.10
CA PHE A 27 -3.83 2.01 6.79
C PHE A 27 -3.74 2.57 8.21
N PRO A 28 -3.44 1.75 9.23
CA PRO A 28 -2.82 2.28 10.43
C PRO A 28 -1.45 2.89 10.09
N GLU A 29 -1.10 3.98 10.77
CA GLU A 29 0.19 4.66 10.63
C GLU A 29 1.37 3.71 10.80
N SER A 30 1.26 2.74 11.72
CA SER A 30 2.28 1.72 11.93
C SER A 30 2.54 0.90 10.67
N GLU A 31 1.51 0.49 9.93
CA GLU A 31 1.66 -0.29 8.70
C GLU A 31 2.04 0.60 7.51
N TYR A 32 1.48 1.80 7.41
CA TYR A 32 1.81 2.73 6.33
C TYR A 32 3.31 3.09 6.30
N ASN A 33 3.87 3.37 7.48
CA ASN A 33 5.29 3.70 7.62
C ASN A 33 6.23 2.53 7.30
N GLN A 34 5.70 1.31 7.18
CA GLN A 34 6.47 0.13 6.78
C GLN A 34 6.51 -0.06 5.25
N ILE A 35 5.69 0.66 4.47
CA ILE A 35 5.51 0.39 3.04
C ILE A 35 6.34 1.33 2.15
N GLN A 36 6.81 2.46 2.70
CA GLN A 36 7.65 3.41 1.97
C GLN A 36 8.68 4.04 2.90
N LYS A 37 9.97 3.94 2.54
CA LYS A 37 10.96 4.92 2.98
C LYS A 37 10.95 6.09 1.98
N PRO A 38 10.76 7.35 2.42
CA PRO A 38 10.81 8.51 1.54
C PRO A 38 12.17 8.58 0.81
N GLY A 39 12.14 8.62 -0.53
CA GLY A 39 13.35 8.71 -1.37
C GLY A 39 13.88 7.39 -1.95
N GLU A 40 13.16 6.27 -1.77
CA GLU A 40 13.58 4.97 -2.31
C GLU A 40 12.98 4.67 -3.70
N GLU A 41 13.83 4.15 -4.60
CA GLU A 41 13.46 3.63 -5.93
C GLU A 41 12.66 2.30 -5.86
N TYR A 42 12.61 1.67 -4.68
CA TYR A 42 12.02 0.36 -4.47
C TYR A 42 10.94 0.41 -3.41
N VAL A 43 9.73 -0.01 -3.77
CA VAL A 43 8.66 -0.25 -2.79
C VAL A 43 8.92 -1.59 -2.11
N CYS A 44 8.95 -1.58 -0.77
CA CYS A 44 9.17 -2.74 0.08
C CYS A 44 7.92 -3.03 0.91
N LEU A 45 7.69 -4.30 1.22
CA LEU A 45 6.69 -4.72 2.19
C LEU A 45 7.19 -5.92 2.99
N LYS A 46 6.57 -6.17 4.15
CA LYS A 46 6.86 -7.38 4.91
C LYS A 46 6.43 -8.63 4.17
N ARG A 47 7.27 -9.67 4.20
CA ARG A 47 7.03 -10.95 3.54
C ARG A 47 5.73 -11.64 3.98
N LYS A 48 5.27 -11.42 5.22
CA LYS A 48 4.02 -12.01 5.73
C LYS A 48 2.79 -11.72 4.86
N TYR A 49 2.77 -10.60 4.13
CA TYR A 49 1.66 -10.27 3.23
C TYR A 49 1.69 -11.05 1.91
N LEU A 50 2.79 -11.73 1.58
CA LEU A 50 2.93 -12.53 0.36
C LEU A 50 2.46 -13.98 0.51
N SER A 51 2.28 -14.45 1.75
CA SER A 51 2.39 -15.89 2.07
C SER A 51 1.08 -16.69 1.99
N GLU A 52 0.00 -16.16 1.38
CA GLU A 52 -1.32 -16.83 1.39
C GLU A 52 -1.97 -17.01 0.01
N THR A 53 -1.20 -16.87 -1.07
CA THR A 53 -1.69 -17.20 -2.42
C THR A 53 -1.61 -18.73 -2.64
N THR A 54 -2.62 -19.44 -2.11
CA THR A 54 -3.11 -20.75 -2.58
C THR A 54 -2.26 -22.02 -2.34
N GLY A 55 -2.63 -22.79 -1.30
CA GLY A 55 -2.96 -24.22 -1.48
C GLY A 55 -1.87 -25.32 -1.44
N ARG A 56 -0.57 -25.04 -1.48
CA ARG A 56 0.48 -26.04 -1.16
C ARG A 56 1.60 -25.39 -0.35
N GLY A 57 2.23 -26.18 0.51
CA GLY A 57 3.05 -25.75 1.65
C GLY A 57 3.85 -24.47 1.44
N THR A 58 3.74 -23.57 2.43
CA THR A 58 4.46 -22.30 2.62
C THR A 58 5.53 -22.07 1.56
N GLU A 59 5.15 -21.52 0.40
CA GLU A 59 6.13 -21.20 -0.63
C GLU A 59 7.16 -20.26 0.00
N ARG A 60 8.38 -20.77 0.10
CA ARG A 60 9.50 -20.06 0.70
C ARG A 60 9.75 -18.84 -0.19
N VAL A 61 9.61 -17.66 0.39
CA VAL A 61 9.92 -16.43 -0.34
C VAL A 61 11.43 -16.25 -0.23
N ILE A 62 12.13 -16.49 -1.33
CA ILE A 62 13.60 -16.47 -1.38
C ILE A 62 14.05 -15.23 -2.15
N CYS A 63 15.04 -14.52 -1.63
CA CYS A 63 15.68 -13.41 -2.32
C CYS A 63 16.46 -13.94 -3.54
N ILE A 64 16.20 -13.42 -4.74
CA ILE A 64 16.89 -13.88 -5.96
C ILE A 64 18.39 -13.56 -5.98
N VAL A 65 18.84 -12.63 -5.14
CA VAL A 65 20.24 -12.18 -5.11
C VAL A 65 21.07 -13.03 -4.15
N CYS A 66 20.70 -13.08 -2.87
CA CYS A 66 21.44 -13.85 -1.86
C CYS A 66 20.97 -15.30 -1.71
N HIS A 67 19.83 -15.67 -2.30
CA HIS A 67 19.19 -16.99 -2.13
C HIS A 67 18.83 -17.35 -0.68
N GLU A 68 18.79 -16.36 0.21
CA GLU A 68 18.32 -16.54 1.57
C GLU A 68 16.79 -16.45 1.63
N GLU A 69 16.20 -17.27 2.50
CA GLU A 69 14.76 -17.25 2.78
C GLU A 69 14.40 -16.05 3.64
N ALA A 70 13.43 -15.26 3.19
CA ALA A 70 12.91 -14.12 3.94
C ALA A 70 11.95 -14.59 5.03
N THR A 71 12.24 -14.21 6.28
CA THR A 71 11.33 -14.41 7.41
C THR A 71 10.05 -13.59 7.22
N PRO A 72 8.92 -13.94 7.87
CA PRO A 72 7.66 -13.19 7.74
C PRO A 72 7.76 -11.68 8.02
N GLU A 73 8.69 -11.27 8.89
CA GLU A 73 8.85 -9.86 9.26
C GLU A 73 9.91 -9.14 8.40
N ASP A 74 10.64 -9.86 7.55
CA ASP A 74 11.64 -9.26 6.65
C ASP A 74 10.96 -8.45 5.55
N PHE A 75 11.60 -7.32 5.20
CA PHE A 75 11.20 -6.51 4.07
C PHE A 75 11.73 -7.09 2.76
N VAL A 76 10.82 -7.18 1.80
CA VAL A 76 11.10 -7.66 0.45
C VAL A 76 10.47 -6.73 -0.57
N SER A 77 11.11 -6.58 -1.72
CA SER A 77 10.58 -5.84 -2.87
C SER A 77 10.30 -6.81 -4.03
N PRO A 78 9.06 -6.89 -4.52
CA PRO A 78 8.73 -7.76 -5.65
C PRO A 78 9.42 -7.32 -6.94
N LEU A 79 9.75 -8.27 -7.82
CA LEU A 79 10.35 -8.01 -9.14
C LEU A 79 9.35 -8.03 -10.31
N CYS A 80 8.13 -8.45 -10.07
CA CYS A 80 7.04 -8.46 -11.06
C CYS A 80 5.69 -8.37 -10.35
N ARG A 81 4.63 -8.02 -11.07
CA ARG A 81 3.26 -7.91 -10.53
C ARG A 81 2.74 -9.22 -9.93
N GLN A 82 3.14 -10.34 -10.54
CA GLN A 82 2.81 -11.68 -10.09
C GLN A 82 3.72 -12.17 -8.95
N MET A 83 4.70 -11.35 -8.55
CA MET A 83 5.60 -11.62 -7.43
C MET A 83 6.35 -12.95 -7.48
N HIS A 84 6.61 -13.50 -8.66
CA HIS A 84 7.37 -14.74 -8.83
C HIS A 84 8.77 -14.70 -8.19
N SER A 85 9.31 -13.51 -7.96
CA SER A 85 10.63 -13.31 -7.36
C SER A 85 10.67 -12.00 -6.60
N VAL A 86 11.47 -11.96 -5.52
CA VAL A 86 11.66 -10.79 -4.67
C VAL A 86 13.15 -10.52 -4.42
N VAL A 87 13.45 -9.32 -3.93
CA VAL A 87 14.78 -8.93 -3.42
C VAL A 87 14.61 -8.50 -1.96
N CYS A 88 15.46 -8.99 -1.05
CA CYS A 88 15.45 -8.56 0.34
C CYS A 88 16.03 -7.15 0.50
N GLU A 89 15.65 -6.46 1.58
CA GLU A 89 16.13 -5.11 1.91
C GLU A 89 17.65 -4.98 1.83
N THR A 90 18.41 -5.91 2.44
CA THR A 90 19.88 -5.91 2.41
C THR A 90 20.43 -5.93 0.98
N CYS A 91 19.82 -6.71 0.10
CA CYS A 91 20.23 -6.79 -1.30
C CYS A 91 19.80 -5.54 -2.08
N ILE A 92 18.68 -4.91 -1.75
CA ILE A 92 18.27 -3.63 -2.35
C ILE A 92 19.31 -2.56 -2.04
N ASP A 93 19.72 -2.43 -0.78
CA ASP A 93 20.71 -1.44 -0.37
C ASP A 93 22.09 -1.70 -1.00
N TYR A 94 22.46 -2.98 -1.11
CA TYR A 94 23.66 -3.38 -1.82
C TYR A 94 23.61 -3.01 -3.33
N LEU A 95 22.47 -3.22 -3.99
CA LEU A 95 22.27 -2.87 -5.40
C LEU A 95 22.31 -1.36 -5.63
N LYS A 96 21.77 -0.55 -4.72
CA LYS A 96 21.84 0.93 -4.77
C LYS A 96 23.29 1.44 -4.74
N GLY A 97 24.15 0.79 -3.96
CA GLY A 97 25.55 1.21 -3.78
C GLY A 97 26.49 0.89 -4.95
N ARG A 98 26.05 0.11 -5.94
CA ARG A 98 26.90 -0.29 -7.07
C ARG A 98 26.98 0.79 -8.15
N THR A 99 28.20 1.02 -8.65
CA THR A 99 28.45 1.84 -9.84
C THR A 99 27.94 1.18 -11.12
N ASP A 100 27.92 -0.15 -11.18
CA ASP A 100 27.28 -0.93 -12.24
C ASP A 100 25.80 -1.18 -11.88
N ARG A 101 24.91 -0.34 -12.41
CA ARG A 101 23.45 -0.43 -12.23
C ARG A 101 22.84 -1.61 -12.99
N ARG A 102 23.36 -2.83 -12.80
CA ARG A 102 22.75 -4.03 -13.38
C ARG A 102 21.39 -4.24 -12.73
N GLU A 103 20.34 -4.03 -13.51
CA GLU A 103 18.97 -4.26 -13.08
C GLU A 103 18.74 -5.75 -12.79
N VAL A 104 18.13 -6.03 -11.64
CA VAL A 104 17.63 -7.36 -11.30
C VAL A 104 16.21 -7.47 -11.85
N TYR A 105 15.95 -8.50 -12.66
CA TYR A 105 14.66 -8.74 -13.28
C TYR A 105 14.05 -10.06 -12.80
N CYS A 106 12.72 -10.14 -12.87
CA CYS A 106 12.03 -11.40 -12.68
C CYS A 106 12.33 -12.35 -13.86
N PRO A 107 12.88 -13.57 -13.63
CA PRO A 107 13.19 -14.52 -14.69
C PRO A 107 11.99 -14.94 -15.54
N TYR A 108 10.80 -14.90 -14.94
CA TYR A 108 9.55 -15.40 -15.54
C TYR A 108 8.82 -14.35 -16.37
N CYS A 109 8.69 -13.13 -15.85
CA CYS A 109 7.90 -12.08 -16.51
C CYS A 109 8.72 -11.24 -17.49
N ARG A 110 10.05 -11.16 -17.30
CA ARG A 110 10.93 -10.21 -18.02
C ARG A 110 10.47 -8.74 -17.95
N GLU A 111 9.53 -8.42 -17.05
CA GLU A 111 9.15 -7.05 -16.68
C GLU A 111 10.41 -6.35 -16.13
N LYS A 112 10.67 -5.12 -16.59
CA LYS A 112 11.76 -4.33 -16.03
C LYS A 112 11.23 -3.50 -14.90
N LYS A 113 11.97 -3.45 -13.79
CA LYS A 113 11.65 -2.56 -12.67
C LYS A 113 11.69 -1.09 -13.06
N SER A 114 12.45 -0.72 -14.08
CA SER A 114 12.48 0.62 -14.65
C SER A 114 11.27 0.94 -15.54
N ASP A 115 10.42 -0.04 -15.85
CA ASP A 115 9.18 0.21 -16.56
C ASP A 115 8.28 1.07 -15.66
N LYS A 116 7.97 2.28 -16.15
CA LYS A 116 7.16 3.25 -15.41
C LYS A 116 5.81 2.68 -14.99
N GLU A 117 5.21 1.86 -15.86
CA GLU A 117 3.94 1.17 -15.59
C GLU A 117 4.06 0.19 -14.41
N PHE A 118 5.19 -0.49 -14.26
CA PHE A 118 5.44 -1.38 -13.12
C PHE A 118 5.53 -0.57 -11.82
N GLN A 119 6.28 0.53 -11.81
CA GLN A 119 6.41 1.39 -10.63
C GLN A 119 5.08 2.01 -10.19
N GLU A 120 4.21 2.33 -11.15
CA GLU A 120 2.89 2.89 -10.87
C GLU A 120 1.88 1.84 -10.36
N GLU A 121 1.92 0.61 -10.87
CA GLU A 121 0.93 -0.43 -10.52
C GLU A 121 1.33 -1.26 -9.30
N ILE A 122 2.61 -1.34 -8.97
CA ILE A 122 3.07 -2.15 -7.83
C ILE A 122 2.45 -1.72 -6.50
N PRO A 123 2.40 -0.43 -6.13
CA PRO A 123 1.72 -0.01 -4.90
C PRO A 123 0.29 -0.55 -4.81
N ASP A 124 -0.47 -0.51 -5.90
CA ASP A 124 -1.83 -1.04 -5.95
C ASP A 124 -1.91 -2.55 -5.70
N VAL A 125 -0.98 -3.31 -6.29
CA VAL A 125 -0.86 -4.76 -6.05
C VAL A 125 -0.50 -5.03 -4.59
N LEU A 126 0.44 -4.27 -4.03
CA LEU A 126 0.86 -4.41 -2.63
C LEU A 126 -0.29 -4.11 -1.67
N PHE A 127 -0.96 -2.99 -1.85
CA PHE A 127 -2.08 -2.57 -1.01
C PHE A 127 -3.22 -3.60 -1.06
N SER A 128 -3.47 -4.19 -2.23
CA SER A 128 -4.45 -5.27 -2.40
C SER A 128 -4.09 -6.52 -1.60
N LEU A 129 -2.80 -6.90 -1.53
CA LEU A 129 -2.34 -8.05 -0.76
C LEU A 129 -2.38 -7.83 0.75
N MET A 130 -2.09 -6.59 1.19
CA MET A 130 -2.17 -6.23 2.59
C MET A 130 -3.62 -6.11 3.08
N SER A 131 -4.53 -5.71 2.19
CA SER A 131 -5.95 -5.62 2.49
C SER A 131 -6.62 -6.99 2.53
N ARG A 132 -6.45 -7.71 3.64
CA ARG A 132 -7.11 -9.00 3.87
C ARG A 132 -8.58 -8.89 4.27
N LYS A 133 -9.06 -7.68 4.58
CA LYS A 133 -10.44 -7.41 5.02
C LYS A 133 -11.08 -6.29 4.18
N ASN A 134 -12.29 -6.55 3.71
CA ASN A 134 -13.17 -5.52 3.17
C ASN A 134 -14.10 -5.05 4.28
N PHE A 135 -14.20 -3.74 4.50
CA PHE A 135 -15.20 -3.20 5.41
C PHE A 135 -16.50 -2.93 4.67
N LEU A 136 -17.59 -3.54 5.13
CA LEU A 136 -18.94 -3.13 4.73
C LEU A 136 -19.34 -1.82 5.42
N TYR A 137 -18.75 -1.53 6.57
CA TYR A 137 -19.09 -0.40 7.41
C TYR A 137 -17.86 0.15 8.14
N LEU A 138 -17.64 1.46 8.06
CA LEU A 138 -16.57 2.19 8.73
C LEU A 138 -17.18 3.34 9.54
N ASN A 139 -17.03 3.32 10.87
CA ASN A 139 -17.52 4.40 11.73
C ASN A 139 -16.38 5.34 12.12
N MET A 140 -16.26 6.47 11.44
CA MET A 140 -15.24 7.46 11.72
C MET A 140 -15.66 8.32 12.91
N LYS A 141 -14.97 8.09 14.02
CA LYS A 141 -15.02 8.86 15.26
C LYS A 141 -13.64 9.44 15.56
N PRO A 142 -13.53 10.44 16.45
CA PRO A 142 -12.24 10.98 16.85
C PRO A 142 -11.24 9.89 17.26
N ASP A 143 -11.63 8.91 18.06
CA ASP A 143 -10.68 7.93 18.62
C ASP A 143 -10.71 6.59 17.87
N MET A 144 -10.96 6.66 16.56
CA MET A 144 -10.96 5.47 15.70
C MET A 144 -9.54 4.97 15.49
N GLU A 145 -9.37 3.66 15.62
CA GLU A 145 -8.18 2.93 15.22
C GLU A 145 -8.56 1.75 14.34
N VAL A 146 -7.63 1.34 13.47
CA VAL A 146 -7.78 0.16 12.62
C VAL A 146 -6.54 -0.69 12.80
N GLU A 147 -6.71 -1.96 13.15
CA GLU A 147 -5.57 -2.85 13.44
C GLU A 147 -4.80 -3.28 12.18
N THR A 148 -5.49 -3.35 11.03
CA THR A 148 -4.93 -3.90 9.79
C THR A 148 -5.32 -3.07 8.58
N VAL A 149 -4.51 -3.12 7.53
CA VAL A 149 -4.86 -2.52 6.23
C VAL A 149 -6.22 -3.01 5.75
N THR A 150 -7.07 -2.07 5.35
CA THR A 150 -8.47 -2.33 5.00
C THR A 150 -8.84 -1.62 3.71
N ARG A 151 -9.40 -2.34 2.75
CA ARG A 151 -9.93 -1.76 1.51
C ARG A 151 -11.34 -1.23 1.74
N LEU A 152 -11.57 -0.01 1.25
CA LEU A 152 -12.88 0.61 1.18
C LEU A 152 -13.35 0.61 -0.28
N THR A 153 -14.60 0.21 -0.47
CA THR A 153 -15.24 0.14 -1.79
C THR A 153 -16.39 1.15 -1.87
N ARG A 154 -17.00 1.27 -3.05
CA ARG A 154 -18.20 2.11 -3.23
C ARG A 154 -19.38 1.67 -2.36
N GLU A 155 -19.42 0.39 -2.01
CA GLU A 155 -20.45 -0.19 -1.14
C GLU A 155 -20.13 0.00 0.34
N THR A 156 -18.87 0.31 0.69
CA THR A 156 -18.48 0.57 2.07
C THR A 156 -19.22 1.80 2.57
N LYS A 157 -20.01 1.61 3.63
CA LYS A 157 -20.70 2.71 4.31
C LYS A 157 -19.76 3.39 5.30
N VAL A 158 -19.41 4.65 5.05
CA VAL A 158 -18.56 5.46 5.91
C VAL A 158 -19.44 6.41 6.73
N VAL A 159 -19.59 6.13 8.02
CA VAL A 159 -20.37 6.97 8.93
C VAL A 159 -19.46 7.99 9.61
N LEU A 160 -19.76 9.27 9.40
CA LEU A 160 -19.07 10.39 10.05
C LEU A 160 -19.91 10.89 11.23
N SER A 161 -19.32 10.96 12.41
CA SER A 161 -20.03 11.39 13.62
C SER A 161 -19.12 12.14 14.60
N ASN A 162 -19.42 13.41 14.87
CA ASN A 162 -18.69 14.27 15.81
C ASN A 162 -17.18 14.33 15.49
N ILE A 163 -16.85 14.51 14.22
CA ILE A 163 -15.49 14.45 13.71
C ILE A 163 -15.12 15.72 12.93
N ALA A 164 -13.89 16.19 13.09
CA ALA A 164 -13.29 17.18 12.21
C ALA A 164 -12.47 16.45 11.15
N ILE A 165 -12.72 16.71 9.87
CA ILE A 165 -12.08 16.02 8.74
C ILE A 165 -11.67 17.06 7.71
N SER A 166 -10.55 16.83 7.00
CA SER A 166 -10.18 17.74 5.92
C SER A 166 -11.25 17.70 4.81
N ASP A 167 -11.50 18.85 4.21
CA ASP A 167 -12.36 18.98 3.04
C ASP A 167 -11.93 18.03 1.91
N VAL A 168 -10.62 17.94 1.63
CA VAL A 168 -10.06 17.02 0.64
C VAL A 168 -10.40 15.57 0.95
N LEU A 169 -10.20 15.12 2.20
CA LEU A 169 -10.51 13.74 2.57
C LEU A 169 -12.02 13.48 2.50
N PHE A 170 -12.84 14.42 2.94
CA PHE A 170 -14.29 14.33 2.87
C PHE A 170 -14.79 14.15 1.42
N PHE A 171 -14.35 15.00 0.49
CA PHE A 171 -14.75 14.88 -0.92
C PHE A 171 -14.23 13.60 -1.57
N LYS A 172 -13.01 13.17 -1.24
CA LYS A 172 -12.49 11.90 -1.75
C LYS A 172 -13.29 10.70 -1.23
N LEU A 173 -13.67 10.68 0.04
CA LEU A 173 -14.54 9.64 0.60
C LEU A 173 -15.90 9.61 -0.11
N LEU A 174 -16.53 10.77 -0.35
CA LEU A 174 -17.78 10.86 -1.11
C LEU A 174 -17.66 10.27 -2.52
N SER A 175 -16.52 10.43 -3.17
CA SER A 175 -16.31 9.93 -4.54
C SER A 175 -16.09 8.41 -4.64
N ARG A 176 -15.71 7.75 -3.54
CA ARG A 176 -15.28 6.34 -3.54
C ARG A 176 -16.04 5.43 -2.58
N THR A 177 -16.90 5.97 -1.71
CA THR A 177 -17.63 5.23 -0.66
C THR A 177 -19.04 5.80 -0.45
N ALA A 178 -19.88 5.09 0.30
CA ALA A 178 -21.20 5.57 0.71
C ALA A 178 -21.10 6.32 2.04
N VAL A 179 -20.93 7.65 1.99
CA VAL A 179 -20.79 8.48 3.20
C VAL A 179 -22.17 8.77 3.82
N GLU A 180 -22.30 8.55 5.13
CA GLU A 180 -23.45 8.96 5.94
C GLU A 180 -22.99 9.90 7.06
N ILE A 181 -23.65 11.05 7.18
CA ILE A 181 -23.40 11.99 8.28
C ILE A 181 -24.45 11.73 9.36
N ARG A 182 -24.00 11.19 10.50
CA ARG A 182 -24.90 10.84 11.61
C ARG A 182 -25.02 11.96 12.65
N SER A 183 -23.99 12.80 12.79
CA SER A 183 -23.96 13.91 13.73
C SER A 183 -23.18 15.08 13.12
N LYS A 184 -22.95 16.14 13.90
CA LYS A 184 -22.16 17.30 13.47
C LYS A 184 -20.78 16.85 12.99
N ILE A 185 -20.37 17.39 11.84
CA ILE A 185 -19.00 17.30 11.34
C ILE A 185 -18.45 18.71 11.16
N SER A 186 -17.13 18.84 11.23
CA SER A 186 -16.42 20.07 10.89
C SER A 186 -15.51 19.78 9.71
N LEU A 187 -15.63 20.55 8.63
CA LEU A 187 -14.68 20.51 7.54
C LEU A 187 -13.58 21.53 7.83
N VAL A 188 -12.33 21.09 7.78
CA VAL A 188 -11.15 21.95 7.92
C VAL A 188 -10.41 21.99 6.59
N GLY A 189 -9.77 23.11 6.28
CA GLY A 189 -8.88 23.17 5.13
C GLY A 189 -7.76 22.14 5.27
N HIS A 190 -7.32 21.57 4.16
CA HIS A 190 -6.14 20.72 4.14
C HIS A 190 -4.88 21.59 4.20
N ASP A 191 -4.10 21.46 5.27
CA ASP A 191 -2.73 21.99 5.32
C ASP A 191 -1.83 21.02 4.54
N ASP A 192 -1.14 21.52 3.51
CA ASP A 192 -0.17 20.79 2.67
C ASP A 192 1.10 20.37 3.46
#